data_AF-A0A6A7MY56-F1
#
_entry.id   AF-A0A6A7MY56-F1
#
_cell.length_a   1.000
_cell.length_b   1.000
_cell.length_c   1.000
_cell.angle_alpha   90.00
_cell.angle_beta   90.00
_cell.angle_gamma   90.00
#
_symmetry.space_group_name_H-M   'P 1'
#
loop_
_entity.id
_entity.type
_entity.pdbx_description
1 polymer ?
#
loop_
_entity_poly.entity_id
_entity_poly.type
_entity_poly.pdbx_seq_one_letter_code
_entity_poly.pdbx_strand_id
1 'polypeptide(L)'
;MNVETSYTGFCIYCGDAGTTDEHHISQWLGGISYIKKSCCYKCQKIINDGIENPMSKGIFWSPRKFLGLRSSSNSKDPLPLTLIKSDSEEVKVKVPLEHNPGFLTLVALPEPSILSCDRPTLRTGEMNLQFITSVFDPEKHEEFKRRYPSEYVATGELKLVPFMRLLAKIAHGFAIHSGIPFRPLLREFILYGDRAQGEFFVGGQSGFGPKSEHSIVYEADWINIRGTDFLEVRIQLFALASMPVYRIIVGEALDYIDCEVFEKMWNIDIELRDLTTKKEGYLYQMLLKYGDDGS
;
A
#
# COMPACT_ATOMS: atom_id res chain seq x y z
N MET A 1 -4.68 -22.42 -0.03
CA MET A 1 -3.65 -21.52 0.56
C MET A 1 -3.84 -21.51 2.06
N ASN A 2 -2.80 -21.83 2.83
CA ASN A 2 -2.83 -21.67 4.29
C ASN A 2 -2.78 -20.18 4.61
N VAL A 3 -3.67 -19.71 5.48
CA VAL A 3 -3.67 -18.31 5.92
C VAL A 3 -2.60 -18.16 6.99
N GLU A 4 -1.53 -17.43 6.69
CA GLU A 4 -0.56 -17.04 7.71
C GLU A 4 -1.20 -16.02 8.66
N THR A 5 -1.23 -16.35 9.95
CA THR A 5 -1.77 -15.49 11.00
C THR A 5 -0.72 -15.26 12.07
N SER A 6 -0.42 -13.99 12.35
CA SER A 6 0.34 -13.59 13.54
C SER A 6 -0.61 -13.07 14.62
N TYR A 7 -0.13 -12.86 15.84
CA TYR A 7 -0.92 -12.37 16.97
C TYR A 7 -0.10 -11.34 17.76
N THR A 8 -0.72 -10.21 18.14
CA THR A 8 -0.05 -9.18 18.94
C THR A 8 -0.74 -8.94 20.29
N GLY A 9 -2.07 -8.90 20.34
CA GLY A 9 -2.84 -8.61 21.55
C GLY A 9 -2.95 -7.13 21.91
N PHE A 10 -2.19 -6.25 21.25
CA PHE A 10 -2.28 -4.79 21.34
C PHE A 10 -2.42 -4.19 19.93
N CYS A 11 -2.92 -2.96 19.87
CA CYS A 11 -3.13 -2.18 18.68
C CYS A 11 -1.80 -1.69 18.12
N ILE A 12 -1.44 -2.12 16.91
CA ILE A 12 -0.18 -1.79 16.24
C ILE A 12 -0.05 -0.30 15.88
N TYR A 13 -1.12 0.47 16.04
CA TYR A 13 -1.17 1.91 15.75
C TYR A 13 -1.12 2.79 16.99
N CYS A 14 -1.92 2.52 18.03
CA CYS A 14 -1.95 3.35 19.24
C CYS A 14 -1.30 2.71 20.47
N GLY A 15 -1.04 1.40 20.46
CA GLY A 15 -0.50 0.66 21.61
C GLY A 15 -1.54 0.19 22.63
N ASP A 16 -2.81 0.59 22.51
CA ASP A 16 -3.90 0.11 23.39
C ASP A 16 -4.19 -1.39 23.17
N ALA A 17 -5.10 -1.99 23.94
CA ALA A 17 -5.55 -3.37 23.70
C ALA A 17 -6.10 -3.58 22.28
N GLY A 18 -5.63 -4.64 21.62
CA GLY A 18 -6.08 -5.03 20.29
C GLY A 18 -7.35 -5.88 20.39
N THR A 19 -8.43 -5.44 19.75
CA THR A 19 -9.76 -6.06 19.87
C THR A 19 -10.25 -6.67 18.57
N THR A 20 -9.61 -6.33 17.46
CA THR A 20 -9.97 -6.75 16.10
C THR A 20 -8.74 -7.23 15.35
N ASP A 21 -9.00 -8.01 14.31
CA ASP A 21 -7.96 -8.49 13.40
C ASP A 21 -7.66 -7.41 12.35
N GLU A 22 -6.38 -7.26 12.01
CA GLU A 22 -5.91 -6.27 11.03
C GLU A 22 -5.28 -7.00 9.84
N HIS A 23 -5.75 -6.69 8.64
CA HIS A 23 -5.09 -7.16 7.44
C HIS A 23 -3.96 -6.19 7.09
N HIS A 24 -2.72 -6.66 6.93
CA HIS A 24 -1.65 -5.75 6.50
C HIS A 24 -1.90 -5.29 5.05
N ILE A 25 -2.25 -6.21 4.14
CA ILE A 25 -2.86 -5.88 2.85
C ILE A 25 -4.36 -5.98 2.98
N SER A 26 -5.09 -4.89 2.75
CA SER A 26 -6.55 -4.90 2.86
C SER A 26 -7.17 -6.03 2.01
N GLN A 27 -8.20 -6.68 2.55
CA GLN A 27 -8.89 -7.78 1.86
C GLN A 27 -9.39 -7.40 0.46
N TRP A 28 -9.76 -6.12 0.29
CA TRP A 28 -10.24 -5.60 -0.98
C TRP A 28 -9.15 -5.45 -2.05
N LEU A 29 -7.88 -5.38 -1.65
CA LEU A 29 -6.72 -5.54 -2.53
C LEU A 29 -6.34 -7.01 -2.74
N GLY A 30 -7.15 -7.94 -2.22
CA GLY A 30 -6.93 -9.38 -2.26
C GLY A 30 -5.96 -9.91 -1.20
N GLY A 31 -5.70 -9.13 -0.15
CA GLY A 31 -4.98 -9.62 1.03
C GLY A 31 -5.76 -10.75 1.73
N ILE A 32 -5.05 -11.81 2.07
CA ILE A 32 -5.62 -12.99 2.75
C ILE A 32 -5.06 -13.19 4.17
N SER A 33 -3.90 -12.62 4.45
CA SER A 33 -3.18 -12.71 5.72
C SER A 33 -3.58 -11.55 6.63
N TYR A 34 -3.61 -11.83 7.93
CA TYR A 34 -4.00 -10.87 8.95
C TYR A 34 -3.29 -11.13 10.27
N ILE A 35 -3.24 -10.10 11.10
CA ILE A 35 -2.66 -10.10 12.44
C ILE A 35 -3.81 -10.12 13.43
N LYS A 36 -3.92 -11.17 14.23
CA LYS A 36 -5.01 -11.35 15.20
C LYS A 36 -4.90 -10.36 16.35
N LYS A 37 -6.04 -9.80 16.76
CA LYS A 37 -6.15 -8.85 17.89
C LYS A 37 -5.09 -7.76 17.86
N SER A 38 -4.96 -7.10 16.72
CA SER A 38 -3.87 -6.17 16.41
C SER A 38 -4.31 -4.76 16.09
N CYS A 39 -5.62 -4.51 16.05
CA CYS A 39 -6.18 -3.18 15.95
C CYS A 39 -7.31 -2.98 16.97
N CYS A 40 -7.38 -1.81 17.60
CA CYS A 40 -8.54 -1.42 18.41
C CYS A 40 -9.65 -0.85 17.50
N TYR A 41 -10.90 -0.87 17.96
CA TYR A 41 -12.03 -0.35 17.18
C TYR A 41 -11.89 1.12 16.76
N LYS A 42 -11.27 1.96 17.60
CA LYS A 42 -11.05 3.38 17.30
C LYS A 42 -10.11 3.56 16.10
N CYS A 43 -8.96 2.91 16.12
CA CYS A 43 -8.00 2.95 15.02
C CYS A 43 -8.57 2.31 13.75
N GLN A 44 -9.27 1.18 13.88
CA GLN A 44 -9.90 0.50 12.74
C GLN A 44 -10.90 1.43 12.04
N LYS A 45 -11.73 2.15 12.81
CA LYS A 45 -12.66 3.13 12.25
C LYS A 45 -11.94 4.25 11.50
N ILE A 46 -10.88 4.82 12.08
CA ILE A 46 -10.07 5.87 11.45
C ILE A 46 -9.46 5.37 10.13
N ILE A 47 -8.92 4.16 10.12
CA ILE A 47 -8.31 3.53 8.95
C ILE A 47 -9.36 3.26 7.87
N ASN A 48 -10.50 2.68 8.25
CA ASN A 48 -11.58 2.40 7.30
C ASN A 48 -12.13 3.68 6.67
N ASP A 49 -12.40 4.70 7.48
CA ASP A 49 -13.02 5.94 7.00
C ASP A 49 -12.01 6.83 6.24
N GLY A 50 -10.75 6.86 6.68
CA GLY A 50 -9.72 7.75 6.13
C GLY A 50 -8.83 7.14 5.05
N ILE A 51 -8.75 5.81 4.94
CA ILE A 51 -7.85 5.09 4.05
C ILE A 51 -8.62 4.08 3.20
N GLU A 52 -9.15 3.03 3.81
CA GLU A 52 -9.63 1.87 3.04
C GLU A 52 -10.86 2.19 2.20
N ASN A 53 -11.89 2.81 2.77
CA ASN A 53 -13.12 3.14 2.03
C ASN A 53 -12.88 4.13 0.88
N PRO A 54 -12.16 5.26 1.09
CA PRO A 54 -11.84 6.18 0.00
C PRO A 54 -11.05 5.51 -1.13
N MET A 55 -10.06 4.67 -0.80
CA MET A 55 -9.22 4.02 -1.80
C MET A 55 -9.96 2.90 -2.54
N SER A 56 -10.71 2.09 -1.80
CA SER A 56 -11.55 0.99 -2.30
C SER A 56 -12.60 1.47 -3.30
N LYS A 57 -13.22 2.63 -3.06
CA LYS A 57 -14.27 3.22 -3.91
C LYS A 57 -13.74 4.25 -4.93
N GLY A 58 -12.49 4.68 -4.76
CA GLY A 58 -11.81 5.63 -5.65
C GLY A 58 -11.03 4.91 -6.74
N ILE A 59 -9.73 5.21 -6.85
CA ILE A 59 -8.86 4.74 -7.93
C ILE A 59 -8.80 3.22 -8.08
N PHE A 60 -9.02 2.45 -6.99
CA PHE A 60 -8.97 0.99 -7.06
C PHE A 60 -10.29 0.32 -7.42
N TRP A 61 -11.39 1.07 -7.54
CA TRP A 61 -12.69 0.43 -7.76
C TRP A 61 -12.74 -0.34 -9.09
N SER A 62 -12.33 0.30 -10.19
CA SER A 62 -12.25 -0.30 -11.53
C SER A 62 -11.33 -1.52 -11.58
N PRO A 63 -10.03 -1.42 -11.21
CA PRO A 63 -9.11 -2.55 -11.32
C PRO A 63 -9.51 -3.73 -10.44
N ARG A 64 -10.08 -3.50 -9.25
CA ARG A 64 -10.56 -4.59 -8.38
C ARG A 64 -11.73 -5.36 -8.97
N LYS A 65 -12.69 -4.65 -9.58
CA LYS A 65 -13.84 -5.28 -10.23
C LYS A 65 -13.40 -6.07 -11.45
N PHE A 66 -12.46 -5.51 -12.23
CA PHE A 66 -11.88 -6.20 -13.39
C PHE A 66 -11.15 -7.48 -12.99
N LEU A 67 -10.31 -7.43 -11.96
CA LEU A 67 -9.52 -8.56 -11.48
C LEU A 67 -10.30 -9.55 -10.59
N GLY A 68 -11.62 -9.39 -10.44
CA GLY A 68 -12.42 -10.25 -9.57
C GLY A 68 -12.00 -10.21 -8.09
N LEU A 69 -11.28 -9.17 -7.66
CA LEU A 69 -10.83 -9.05 -6.27
C LEU A 69 -12.04 -8.96 -5.34
N ARG A 70 -11.95 -9.65 -4.20
CA ARG A 70 -13.03 -9.75 -3.22
C ARG A 70 -13.69 -8.39 -2.98
N SER A 71 -14.92 -8.31 -3.46
CA SER A 71 -15.86 -7.25 -3.20
C SER A 71 -16.97 -7.89 -2.38
N SER A 72 -17.35 -7.28 -1.26
CA SER A 72 -18.52 -7.71 -0.50
C SER A 72 -19.82 -7.56 -1.29
N SER A 73 -19.81 -6.94 -2.48
CA SER A 73 -20.97 -6.84 -3.37
C SER A 73 -20.65 -7.34 -4.79
N ASN A 74 -21.45 -8.28 -5.29
CA ASN A 74 -21.51 -8.68 -6.70
C ASN A 74 -22.18 -7.60 -7.59
N SER A 75 -22.04 -6.33 -7.21
CA SER A 75 -22.57 -5.21 -7.97
C SER A 75 -21.98 -5.23 -9.38
N LYS A 76 -22.89 -5.24 -10.36
CA LYS A 76 -22.66 -5.02 -11.80
C LYS A 76 -22.82 -3.55 -12.16
N ASP A 77 -22.74 -2.65 -11.16
CA ASP A 77 -22.99 -1.24 -11.38
C ASP A 77 -21.96 -0.68 -12.38
N PRO A 78 -22.40 0.15 -13.33
CA PRO A 78 -21.50 0.83 -14.25
C PRO A 78 -20.44 1.64 -13.52
N LEU A 79 -19.21 1.59 -14.03
CA LEU A 79 -18.07 2.30 -13.49
C LEU A 79 -18.05 3.74 -14.03
N PRO A 80 -17.96 4.77 -13.17
CA PRO A 80 -17.78 6.15 -13.58
C PRO A 80 -16.34 6.32 -14.05
N LEU A 81 -16.19 6.68 -15.32
CA LEU A 81 -14.91 7.08 -15.91
C LEU A 81 -15.01 8.54 -16.35
N THR A 82 -13.90 9.26 -16.27
CA THR A 82 -13.78 10.57 -16.91
C THR A 82 -12.98 10.40 -18.19
N LEU A 83 -13.60 10.70 -19.32
CA LEU A 83 -12.96 10.76 -20.63
C LEU A 83 -12.43 12.17 -20.84
N ILE A 84 -11.17 12.30 -21.24
CA ILE A 84 -10.57 13.58 -21.60
C ILE A 84 -10.39 13.59 -23.11
N LYS A 85 -11.07 14.52 -23.78
CA LYS A 85 -11.00 14.71 -25.24
C LYS A 85 -9.81 15.61 -25.62
N SER A 86 -9.52 15.66 -26.92
CA SER A 86 -8.40 16.44 -27.48
C SER A 86 -8.50 17.94 -27.27
N ASP A 87 -9.70 18.47 -27.04
CA ASP A 87 -9.96 19.87 -26.69
C ASP A 87 -9.91 20.11 -25.16
N SER A 88 -9.41 19.13 -24.40
CA SER A 88 -9.42 19.12 -22.92
C SER A 88 -10.82 19.10 -22.30
N GLU A 89 -11.87 18.79 -23.06
CA GLU A 89 -13.20 18.58 -22.50
C GLU A 89 -13.22 17.29 -21.65
N GLU A 90 -13.64 17.42 -20.38
CA GLU A 90 -13.87 16.29 -19.49
C GLU A 90 -15.33 15.83 -19.57
N VAL A 91 -15.53 14.58 -20.00
CA VAL A 91 -16.85 13.95 -20.07
C VAL A 91 -16.93 12.78 -19.10
N LYS A 92 -17.81 12.88 -18.10
CA LYS A 92 -18.09 11.78 -17.17
C LYS A 92 -19.06 10.80 -17.82
N VAL A 93 -18.63 9.55 -17.98
CA VAL A 93 -19.43 8.46 -18.54
C VAL A 93 -19.58 7.33 -17.53
N LYS A 94 -20.69 6.60 -17.63
CA LYS A 94 -20.91 5.36 -16.89
C LYS A 94 -20.70 4.20 -17.83
N VAL A 95 -19.64 3.42 -17.61
CA VAL A 95 -19.24 2.31 -18.49
C VAL A 95 -19.66 0.99 -17.86
N PRO A 96 -20.47 0.17 -18.54
CA PRO A 96 -20.79 -1.19 -18.08
C PRO A 96 -19.52 -1.99 -17.83
N LEU A 97 -19.53 -2.87 -16.82
CA LEU A 97 -18.36 -3.64 -16.44
C LEU A 97 -17.85 -4.52 -17.59
N GLU A 98 -18.76 -5.06 -18.43
CA GLU A 98 -18.40 -5.86 -19.62
C GLU A 98 -17.57 -5.10 -20.66
N HIS A 99 -17.68 -3.77 -20.71
CA HIS A 99 -16.95 -2.92 -21.66
C HIS A 99 -15.69 -2.28 -21.04
N ASN A 100 -15.45 -2.47 -19.74
CA ASN A 100 -14.30 -1.87 -19.08
C ASN A 100 -13.04 -2.73 -19.31
N PRO A 101 -11.96 -2.17 -19.89
CA PRO A 101 -10.73 -2.93 -20.18
C PRO A 101 -9.78 -3.08 -18.98
N GLY A 102 -10.24 -2.72 -17.78
CA GLY A 102 -9.44 -2.83 -16.56
C GLY A 102 -8.34 -1.77 -16.51
N PHE A 103 -8.72 -0.50 -16.57
CA PHE A 103 -7.76 0.58 -16.36
C PHE A 103 -7.29 0.60 -14.89
N LEU A 104 -5.98 0.69 -14.71
CA LEU A 104 -5.31 0.97 -13.44
C LEU A 104 -4.44 2.20 -13.63
N THR A 105 -4.76 3.28 -12.93
CA THR A 105 -3.89 4.45 -12.81
C THR A 105 -3.26 4.46 -11.42
N LEU A 106 -1.95 4.68 -11.34
CA LEU A 106 -1.22 4.89 -10.10
C LEU A 106 -0.29 6.09 -10.24
N VAL A 107 0.10 6.67 -9.10
CA VAL A 107 1.04 7.78 -9.08
C VAL A 107 2.46 7.26 -8.86
N ALA A 108 3.43 7.76 -9.62
CA ALA A 108 4.84 7.65 -9.29
C ALA A 108 5.18 8.77 -8.29
N LEU A 109 5.57 8.38 -7.08
CA LEU A 109 6.00 9.32 -6.05
C LEU A 109 7.48 9.65 -6.22
N PRO A 110 7.92 10.86 -5.86
CA PRO A 110 9.35 11.14 -5.67
C PRO A 110 9.91 10.27 -4.53
N GLU A 111 11.24 10.17 -4.41
CA GLU A 111 11.86 9.46 -3.29
C GLU A 111 11.45 10.05 -1.93
N PRO A 112 11.37 9.23 -0.86
CA PRO A 112 11.15 9.75 0.50
C PRO A 112 12.18 10.81 0.86
N SER A 113 11.72 11.97 1.37
CA SER A 113 12.61 13.12 1.62
C SER A 113 13.69 12.83 2.67
N ILE A 114 13.48 11.84 3.55
CA ILE A 114 14.51 11.39 4.50
C ILE A 114 15.78 10.87 3.81
N LEU A 115 15.67 10.33 2.59
CA LEU A 115 16.81 9.79 1.84
C LEU A 115 17.72 10.88 1.27
N SER A 116 17.13 11.96 0.73
CA SER A 116 17.90 13.10 0.25
C SER A 116 18.41 13.96 1.41
N CYS A 117 17.80 13.82 2.60
CA CYS A 117 18.04 14.66 3.77
C CYS A 117 17.83 16.15 3.52
N ASP A 118 17.18 16.50 2.40
CA ASP A 118 16.52 17.76 2.29
C ASP A 118 15.40 17.70 3.31
N ARG A 119 15.39 18.62 4.29
CA ARG A 119 14.14 18.87 5.02
C ARG A 119 13.06 18.98 3.96
N PRO A 120 11.85 18.41 4.15
CA PRO A 120 10.77 18.62 3.22
C PRO A 120 10.70 20.13 3.13
N THR A 121 11.24 20.68 2.04
CA THR A 121 11.11 22.09 1.80
C THR A 121 9.62 22.22 1.84
N LEU A 122 9.11 23.06 2.73
CA LEU A 122 7.76 23.58 2.63
C LEU A 122 7.73 24.29 1.26
N ARG A 123 7.76 23.49 0.20
CA ARG A 123 7.81 23.88 -1.19
C ARG A 123 6.36 24.18 -1.40
N THR A 124 6.08 25.45 -1.23
CA THR A 124 5.00 26.21 -1.80
C THR A 124 4.85 26.02 -3.33
N GLY A 125 5.43 24.99 -3.94
CA GLY A 125 5.52 24.80 -5.38
C GLY A 125 5.33 23.34 -5.75
N GLU A 126 4.21 23.06 -6.39
CA GLU A 126 3.98 22.04 -7.43
C GLU A 126 4.81 20.76 -7.28
N MET A 127 4.21 19.73 -6.68
CA MET A 127 4.72 18.38 -6.81
C MET A 127 4.37 17.86 -8.20
N ASN A 128 5.40 17.65 -9.02
CA ASN A 128 5.25 17.02 -10.33
C ASN A 128 4.94 15.53 -10.14
N LEU A 129 3.66 15.22 -10.04
CA LEU A 129 3.18 13.85 -9.97
C LEU A 129 3.08 13.28 -11.38
N GLN A 130 3.79 12.19 -11.63
CA GLN A 130 3.61 11.41 -12.84
C GLN A 130 2.54 10.35 -12.58
N PHE A 131 1.51 10.34 -13.40
CA PHE A 131 0.49 9.29 -13.40
C PHE A 131 0.87 8.22 -14.41
N ILE A 132 0.82 6.97 -13.98
CA ILE A 132 1.08 5.79 -14.80
C ILE A 132 -0.23 5.03 -14.93
N THR A 133 -0.68 4.84 -16.16
CA THR A 133 -1.88 4.08 -16.48
C THR A 133 -1.51 2.80 -17.22
N SER A 134 -2.02 1.68 -16.73
CA SER A 134 -1.99 0.40 -17.45
C SER A 134 -3.41 -0.09 -17.72
N VAL A 135 -3.49 -0.97 -18.71
CA VAL A 135 -4.71 -1.62 -19.15
C VAL A 135 -4.49 -3.12 -19.01
N PHE A 136 -5.40 -3.81 -18.32
CA PHE A 136 -5.29 -5.26 -18.14
C PHE A 136 -5.74 -6.07 -19.36
N ASP A 137 -6.68 -5.55 -20.17
CA ASP A 137 -7.20 -6.19 -21.39
C ASP A 137 -7.01 -5.29 -22.62
N PRO A 138 -5.91 -5.46 -23.38
CA PRO A 138 -5.64 -4.66 -24.57
C PRO A 138 -6.69 -4.79 -25.67
N GLU A 139 -7.31 -5.96 -25.83
CA GLU A 139 -8.31 -6.19 -26.88
C GLU A 139 -9.60 -5.43 -26.58
N LYS A 140 -10.10 -5.54 -25.33
CA LYS A 140 -11.23 -4.73 -24.88
C LYS A 140 -10.92 -3.24 -24.90
N HIS A 141 -9.66 -2.84 -24.72
CA HIS A 141 -9.29 -1.44 -24.79
C HIS A 141 -9.44 -0.87 -26.20
N GLU A 142 -9.15 -1.64 -27.25
CA GLU A 142 -9.43 -1.21 -28.63
C GLU A 142 -10.93 -1.08 -28.89
N GLU A 143 -11.77 -1.99 -28.36
CA GLU A 143 -13.22 -1.83 -28.44
C GLU A 143 -13.71 -0.60 -27.68
N PHE A 144 -13.20 -0.41 -26.46
CA PHE A 144 -13.50 0.73 -25.62
C PHE A 144 -13.21 2.03 -26.35
N LYS A 145 -12.03 2.19 -26.97
CA LYS A 145 -11.64 3.39 -27.72
C LYS A 145 -12.56 3.67 -28.91
N ARG A 146 -13.05 2.63 -29.61
CA ARG A 146 -14.03 2.80 -30.69
C ARG A 146 -15.37 3.31 -30.18
N ARG A 147 -15.84 2.81 -29.02
CA ARG A 147 -17.13 3.19 -28.44
C ARG A 147 -17.09 4.53 -27.71
N TYR A 148 -15.96 4.85 -27.10
CA TYR A 148 -15.72 6.05 -26.30
C TYR A 148 -14.46 6.77 -26.78
N PRO A 149 -14.54 7.52 -27.91
CA PRO A 149 -13.40 8.25 -28.41
C PRO A 149 -12.91 9.29 -27.39
N SER A 150 -11.69 9.11 -26.90
CA SER A 150 -11.03 9.97 -25.92
C SER A 150 -9.52 9.88 -26.07
N GLU A 151 -8.79 10.94 -25.70
CA GLU A 151 -7.33 10.93 -25.67
C GLU A 151 -6.82 10.27 -24.39
N TYR A 152 -7.46 10.56 -23.25
CA TYR A 152 -7.13 9.96 -21.96
C TYR A 152 -8.37 9.46 -21.23
N VAL A 153 -8.14 8.50 -20.33
CA VAL A 153 -9.14 7.97 -19.41
C VAL A 153 -8.62 8.10 -18.00
N ALA A 154 -9.37 8.79 -17.15
CA ALA A 154 -9.09 8.88 -15.72
C ALA A 154 -10.05 7.97 -14.94
N THR A 155 -9.49 7.10 -14.11
CA THR A 155 -10.25 6.17 -13.27
C THR A 155 -10.37 6.67 -11.84
N GLY A 156 -11.48 7.36 -11.57
CA GLY A 156 -11.78 7.86 -10.23
C GLY A 156 -10.83 8.98 -9.77
N GLU A 157 -11.01 9.39 -8.52
CA GLU A 157 -10.21 10.45 -7.89
C GLU A 157 -9.06 9.82 -7.09
N LEU A 158 -7.82 10.18 -7.39
CA LEU A 158 -6.67 9.84 -6.53
C LEU A 158 -6.57 10.86 -5.40
N LYS A 159 -6.86 10.42 -4.18
CA LYS A 159 -6.55 11.21 -2.99
C LYS A 159 -5.15 10.82 -2.52
N LEU A 160 -4.18 11.69 -2.78
CA LEU A 160 -2.76 11.40 -2.53
C LEU A 160 -2.46 11.03 -1.08
N VAL A 161 -2.98 11.79 -0.11
CA VAL A 161 -2.73 11.51 1.33
C VAL A 161 -3.31 10.16 1.75
N PRO A 162 -4.59 9.82 1.48
CA PRO A 162 -5.11 8.47 1.69
C PRO A 162 -4.29 7.37 1.00
N PHE A 163 -3.79 7.62 -0.22
CA PHE A 163 -2.94 6.66 -0.93
C PHE A 163 -1.59 6.42 -0.22
N MET A 164 -0.90 7.49 0.19
CA MET A 164 0.34 7.36 0.97
C MET A 164 0.10 6.68 2.32
N ARG A 165 -1.03 6.96 2.99
CA ARG A 165 -1.41 6.27 4.24
C ARG A 165 -1.69 4.79 4.02
N LEU A 166 -2.27 4.41 2.88
CA LEU A 166 -2.45 3.01 2.50
C LEU A 166 -1.11 2.29 2.36
N LEU A 167 -0.14 2.90 1.66
CA LEU A 167 1.21 2.36 1.53
C LEU A 167 1.89 2.21 2.90
N ALA A 168 1.81 3.24 3.74
CA ALA A 168 2.34 3.21 5.11
C ALA A 168 1.69 2.11 5.97
N LYS A 169 0.36 1.94 5.87
CA LYS A 169 -0.38 0.87 6.55
C LYS A 169 0.13 -0.50 6.12
N ILE A 170 0.25 -0.74 4.82
CA ILE A 170 0.71 -2.03 4.27
C ILE A 170 2.12 -2.32 4.75
N ALA A 171 3.03 -1.35 4.64
CA ALA A 171 4.43 -1.49 5.05
C ALA A 171 4.56 -1.79 6.55
N HIS A 172 3.86 -1.02 7.39
CA HIS A 172 3.86 -1.20 8.85
C HIS A 172 3.27 -2.55 9.25
N GLY A 173 2.12 -2.90 8.69
CA GLY A 173 1.49 -4.20 8.94
C GLY A 173 2.35 -5.37 8.49
N PHE A 174 3.01 -5.26 7.33
CA PHE A 174 3.93 -6.29 6.83
C PHE A 174 5.12 -6.48 7.77
N ALA A 175 5.75 -5.39 8.23
CA ALA A 175 6.89 -5.46 9.15
C ALA A 175 6.51 -6.13 10.48
N ILE A 176 5.35 -5.78 11.05
CA ILE A 176 4.84 -6.44 12.26
C ILE A 176 4.49 -7.90 12.01
N HIS A 177 3.80 -8.20 10.91
CA HIS A 177 3.41 -9.57 10.56
C HIS A 177 4.62 -10.48 10.38
N SER A 178 5.70 -9.94 9.83
CA SER A 178 6.98 -10.64 9.61
C SER A 178 7.84 -10.74 10.87
N GLY A 179 7.42 -10.16 12.00
CA GLY A 179 8.16 -10.19 13.26
C GLY A 179 9.46 -9.37 13.24
N ILE A 180 9.58 -8.38 12.35
CA ILE A 180 10.77 -7.54 12.27
C ILE A 180 10.75 -6.56 13.46
N PRO A 181 11.80 -6.51 14.29
CA PRO A 181 11.85 -5.58 15.42
C PRO A 181 12.24 -4.17 14.94
N PHE A 182 11.43 -3.15 15.26
CA PHE A 182 11.73 -1.75 14.94
C PHE A 182 11.01 -0.76 15.87
N ARG A 183 11.50 0.47 15.93
CA ARG A 183 10.81 1.62 16.55
C ARG A 183 9.90 2.27 15.51
N PRO A 184 8.56 2.20 15.66
CA PRO A 184 7.63 2.61 14.60
C PRO A 184 7.54 4.13 14.43
N LEU A 185 7.73 4.62 13.20
CA LEU A 185 7.70 6.06 12.85
C LEU A 185 6.37 6.50 12.19
N LEU A 186 5.64 5.58 11.56
CA LEU A 186 4.50 5.91 10.70
C LEU A 186 3.13 5.96 11.41
N ARG A 187 3.06 5.62 12.71
CA ARG A 187 1.77 5.45 13.42
C ARG A 187 0.88 6.69 13.36
N GLU A 188 1.46 7.86 13.62
CA GLU A 188 0.73 9.13 13.56
C GLU A 188 0.29 9.47 12.14
N PHE A 189 1.16 9.29 11.15
CA PHE A 189 0.82 9.50 9.74
C PHE A 189 -0.33 8.59 9.29
N ILE A 190 -0.27 7.30 9.64
CA ILE A 190 -1.31 6.33 9.31
C ILE A 190 -2.65 6.76 9.92
N LEU A 191 -2.69 7.26 11.16
CA LEU A 191 -3.94 7.63 11.82
C LEU A 191 -4.47 9.01 11.39
N TYR A 192 -3.60 10.01 11.22
CA TYR A 192 -4.01 11.41 11.11
C TYR A 192 -3.69 12.04 9.75
N GLY A 193 -2.76 11.46 8.99
CA GLY A 193 -2.49 11.87 7.62
C GLY A 193 -1.79 13.21 7.47
N ASP A 194 -0.89 13.57 8.38
CA ASP A 194 -0.04 14.75 8.17
C ASP A 194 0.80 14.58 6.90
N ARG A 195 0.54 15.44 5.91
CA ARG A 195 1.15 15.34 4.59
C ARG A 195 2.67 15.50 4.66
N ALA A 196 3.19 16.37 5.52
CA ALA A 196 4.63 16.59 5.65
C ALA A 196 5.34 15.33 6.16
N GLN A 197 4.75 14.64 7.14
CA GLN A 197 5.22 13.34 7.61
C GLN A 197 5.14 12.28 6.50
N GLY A 198 4.06 12.28 5.71
CA GLY A 198 3.90 11.39 4.56
C GLY A 198 5.01 11.55 3.53
N GLU A 199 5.26 12.76 3.05
CA GLU A 199 6.32 13.06 2.06
C GLU A 199 7.74 12.81 2.60
N PHE A 200 7.91 12.83 3.93
CA PHE A 200 9.19 12.56 4.57
C PHE A 200 9.54 11.07 4.58
N PHE A 201 8.56 10.21 4.88
CA PHE A 201 8.79 8.76 5.06
C PHE A 201 8.24 7.87 3.93
N VAL A 202 7.36 8.38 3.07
CA VAL A 202 6.69 7.64 1.99
C VAL A 202 7.03 8.27 0.65
N GLY A 203 7.50 7.45 -0.28
CA GLY A 203 7.87 7.89 -1.62
C GLY A 203 7.93 6.75 -2.61
N GLY A 204 8.61 6.98 -3.73
CA GLY A 204 8.76 6.06 -4.84
C GLY A 204 10.21 5.82 -5.21
N GLN A 205 10.44 4.76 -5.98
CA GLN A 205 11.68 4.55 -6.72
C GLN A 205 11.48 5.08 -8.15
N SER A 206 12.51 5.69 -8.74
CA SER A 206 12.44 6.13 -10.14
C SER A 206 12.20 4.96 -11.09
N GLY A 207 11.28 5.16 -12.04
CA GLY A 207 10.97 4.20 -13.09
C GLY A 207 9.87 3.19 -12.71
N PHE A 208 9.79 2.13 -13.49
CA PHE A 208 8.82 1.04 -13.32
C PHE A 208 9.47 -0.11 -12.56
N GLY A 209 8.70 -0.77 -11.69
CA GLY A 209 9.14 -2.04 -11.12
C GLY A 209 9.10 -3.16 -12.17
N PRO A 210 9.87 -4.23 -11.98
CA PRO A 210 9.80 -5.40 -12.84
C PRO A 210 8.38 -5.98 -12.84
N LYS A 211 8.00 -6.62 -13.95
CA LYS A 211 6.75 -7.36 -14.02
C LYS A 211 6.89 -8.62 -13.15
N SER A 212 5.85 -8.95 -12.40
CA SER A 212 5.82 -10.14 -11.54
C SER A 212 4.55 -10.96 -11.78
N GLU A 213 4.60 -12.27 -11.56
CA GLU A 213 3.40 -13.13 -11.54
C GLU A 213 2.47 -12.80 -10.36
N HIS A 214 2.99 -12.07 -9.37
CA HIS A 214 2.26 -11.66 -8.18
C HIS A 214 1.65 -10.28 -8.37
N SER A 215 0.41 -10.07 -7.91
CA SER A 215 -0.17 -8.72 -8.00
C SER A 215 0.42 -7.77 -6.98
N ILE A 216 0.95 -8.23 -5.85
CA ILE A 216 1.60 -7.36 -4.88
C ILE A 216 2.94 -7.99 -4.51
N VAL A 217 4.00 -7.20 -4.63
CA VAL A 217 5.36 -7.57 -4.23
C VAL A 217 5.79 -6.60 -3.13
N TYR A 218 6.44 -7.11 -2.10
CA TYR A 218 7.08 -6.29 -1.09
C TYR A 218 8.34 -6.94 -0.57
N GLU A 219 9.29 -6.10 -0.19
CA GLU A 219 10.62 -6.48 0.28
C GLU A 219 10.99 -5.56 1.45
N ALA A 220 11.51 -6.12 2.54
CA ALA A 220 12.09 -5.33 3.63
C ALA A 220 13.62 -5.34 3.53
N ASP A 221 14.24 -4.21 3.86
CA ASP A 221 15.68 -4.11 4.03
C ASP A 221 16.04 -3.06 5.09
N TRP A 222 17.23 -3.19 5.68
CA TRP A 222 17.79 -2.19 6.58
C TRP A 222 18.69 -1.25 5.78
N ILE A 223 18.41 0.04 5.83
CA ILE A 223 19.22 1.07 5.17
C ILE A 223 19.86 1.99 6.20
N ASN A 224 21.13 2.32 6.01
CA ASN A 224 21.82 3.28 6.87
C ASN A 224 21.67 4.70 6.31
N ILE A 225 21.02 5.58 7.06
CA ILE A 225 20.91 7.01 6.73
C ILE A 225 21.65 7.78 7.82
N ARG A 226 22.83 8.32 7.48
CA ARG A 226 23.66 9.15 8.36
C ARG A 226 24.00 8.50 9.70
N GLY A 227 24.29 7.19 9.69
CA GLY A 227 24.66 6.46 10.90
C GLY A 227 23.49 5.91 11.71
N THR A 228 22.25 6.14 11.28
CA THR A 228 21.06 5.50 11.86
C THR A 228 20.52 4.46 10.89
N ASP A 229 20.27 3.24 11.38
CA ASP A 229 19.67 2.18 10.60
C ASP A 229 18.14 2.31 10.61
N PHE A 230 17.55 2.35 9.42
CA PHE A 230 16.11 2.46 9.20
C PHE A 230 15.59 1.21 8.51
N LEU A 231 14.40 0.76 8.91
CA LEU A 231 13.67 -0.28 8.23
C LEU A 231 12.94 0.33 7.03
N GLU A 232 13.40 -0.01 5.83
CA GLU A 232 12.71 0.28 4.58
C GLU A 232 11.85 -0.92 4.18
N VAL A 233 10.62 -0.64 3.75
CA VAL A 233 9.78 -1.59 3.02
C VAL A 233 9.50 -1.03 1.64
N ARG A 234 9.86 -1.81 0.61
CA ARG A 234 9.53 -1.54 -0.78
C ARG A 234 8.25 -2.26 -1.14
N ILE A 235 7.31 -1.58 -1.80
CA ILE A 235 6.00 -2.13 -2.18
C ILE A 235 5.75 -1.86 -3.66
N GLN A 236 5.41 -2.88 -4.42
CA GLN A 236 4.89 -2.74 -5.78
C GLN A 236 3.45 -3.25 -5.83
N LEU A 237 2.49 -2.32 -5.93
CA LEU A 237 1.07 -2.66 -6.11
C LEU A 237 0.79 -2.95 -7.59
N PHE A 238 0.09 -4.03 -7.88
CA PHE A 238 -0.19 -4.53 -9.23
C PHE A 238 1.08 -4.77 -10.07
N ALA A 239 2.05 -5.48 -9.49
CA ALA A 239 3.33 -5.79 -10.14
C ALA A 239 3.18 -6.56 -11.47
N LEU A 240 2.07 -7.27 -11.68
CA LEU A 240 1.69 -7.87 -12.97
C LEU A 240 1.59 -6.88 -14.14
N ALA A 241 1.45 -5.58 -13.84
CA ALA A 241 1.34 -4.50 -14.82
C ALA A 241 2.56 -3.56 -14.84
N SER A 242 3.71 -3.99 -14.28
CA SER A 242 4.94 -3.18 -14.19
C SER A 242 4.69 -1.81 -13.54
N MET A 243 3.87 -1.77 -12.50
CA MET A 243 3.54 -0.54 -11.77
C MET A 243 4.74 0.00 -10.95
N PRO A 244 4.66 1.27 -10.49
CA PRO A 244 5.68 1.87 -9.64
C PRO A 244 6.02 1.07 -8.40
N VAL A 245 7.28 1.15 -7.98
CA VAL A 245 7.74 0.67 -6.67
C VAL A 245 7.74 1.85 -5.70
N TYR A 246 7.11 1.65 -4.57
CA TYR A 246 7.04 2.60 -3.47
C TYR A 246 8.10 2.25 -2.43
N ARG A 247 8.75 3.26 -1.86
CA ARG A 247 9.74 3.13 -0.78
C ARG A 247 9.15 3.73 0.48
N ILE A 248 9.08 2.96 1.56
CA ILE A 248 8.44 3.37 2.81
C ILE A 248 9.42 3.15 3.96
N ILE A 249 9.75 4.21 4.68
CA ILE A 249 10.56 4.14 5.90
C ILE A 249 9.64 3.91 7.09
N VAL A 250 9.64 2.67 7.59
CA VAL A 250 8.65 2.19 8.56
C VAL A 250 9.06 2.53 9.99
N GLY A 251 10.36 2.44 10.27
CA GLY A 251 10.90 2.59 11.61
C GLY A 251 12.41 2.66 11.66
N GLU A 252 12.92 2.88 12.86
CA GLU A 252 14.36 2.77 13.16
C GLU A 252 14.69 1.39 13.72
N ALA A 253 15.94 0.97 13.54
CA ALA A 253 16.49 -0.17 14.25
C ALA A 253 16.41 0.08 15.76
N LEU A 254 16.21 -0.99 16.51
CA LEU A 254 16.32 -0.93 17.95
C LEU A 254 17.79 -1.13 18.31
N ASP A 255 18.49 -0.02 18.53
CA ASP A 255 19.84 -0.02 19.06
C ASP A 255 19.80 -0.62 20.47
N TYR A 256 20.12 -1.91 20.58
CA TYR A 256 20.19 -2.66 21.84
C TYR A 256 18.87 -2.68 22.62
N ILE A 257 18.15 -3.79 22.50
CA ILE A 257 17.02 -4.04 23.39
C ILE A 257 17.57 -4.51 24.75
N ASP A 258 17.36 -3.69 25.78
CA ASP A 258 17.12 -4.17 27.13
C ASP A 258 15.80 -4.99 27.06
N CYS A 259 15.91 -6.33 27.08
CA CYS A 259 14.82 -7.27 26.73
C CYS A 259 13.50 -6.96 27.45
N GLU A 260 13.58 -6.38 28.63
CA GLU A 260 12.42 -5.93 29.40
C GLU A 260 11.53 -4.92 28.69
N VAL A 261 12.08 -3.99 27.89
CA VAL A 261 11.26 -2.95 27.22
C VAL A 261 10.50 -3.56 26.05
N PHE A 262 11.10 -4.53 25.35
CA PHE A 262 10.47 -5.19 24.21
C PHE A 262 9.40 -6.18 24.66
N GLU A 263 9.63 -6.92 25.75
CA GLU A 263 8.61 -7.72 26.42
C GLU A 263 7.45 -6.85 26.93
N LYS A 264 7.74 -5.70 27.54
CA LYS A 264 6.69 -4.77 28.03
C LYS A 264 5.95 -4.04 26.90
N MET A 265 6.60 -3.72 25.78
CA MET A 265 5.98 -3.03 24.63
C MET A 265 5.17 -3.96 23.73
N TRP A 266 5.53 -5.25 23.64
CA TRP A 266 4.95 -6.17 22.66
C TRP A 266 4.27 -7.39 23.29
N ASN A 267 4.50 -7.71 24.58
CA ASN A 267 3.89 -8.85 25.28
C ASN A 267 3.92 -10.17 24.46
N ILE A 268 5.02 -10.37 23.73
CA ILE A 268 5.30 -11.58 22.96
C ILE A 268 6.34 -12.37 23.76
N ASP A 269 5.99 -13.57 24.21
CA ASP A 269 6.97 -14.57 24.66
C ASP A 269 7.77 -15.01 23.42
N ILE A 270 8.84 -14.29 23.11
CA ILE A 270 9.81 -14.73 22.12
C ILE A 270 10.86 -15.52 22.89
N GLU A 271 10.92 -16.84 22.69
CA GLU A 271 12.13 -17.60 23.02
C GLU A 271 13.26 -17.07 22.12
N LEU A 272 13.97 -16.06 22.61
CA LEU A 272 15.13 -15.44 21.95
C LEU A 272 16.30 -16.43 21.98
N ARG A 273 16.32 -17.36 21.02
CA ARG A 273 17.55 -18.07 20.67
C ARG A 273 18.37 -17.18 19.73
N ASP A 274 19.42 -16.59 20.28
CA ASP A 274 20.58 -16.00 19.59
C ASP A 274 20.28 -15.12 18.36
N LEU A 275 19.80 -13.90 18.60
CA LEU A 275 19.89 -12.79 17.62
C LEU A 275 21.11 -11.88 17.86
N THR A 276 21.98 -12.21 18.82
CA THR A 276 23.28 -11.55 18.92
C THR A 276 24.21 -12.15 17.87
N THR A 277 24.65 -11.32 16.92
CA THR A 277 25.61 -11.62 15.85
C THR A 277 25.07 -12.38 14.62
N LYS A 278 24.46 -11.63 13.69
CA LYS A 278 24.90 -11.58 12.27
C LYS A 278 24.21 -10.44 11.50
N LYS A 279 25.00 -9.43 11.16
CA LYS A 279 24.72 -8.38 10.16
C LYS A 279 24.79 -8.99 8.74
N GLU A 280 23.92 -9.93 8.42
CA GLU A 280 23.73 -10.38 7.03
C GLU A 280 22.30 -10.01 6.64
N GLY A 281 22.15 -9.25 5.55
CA GLY A 281 20.88 -8.65 5.12
C GLY A 281 19.76 -9.69 5.05
N TYR A 282 18.69 -9.44 5.80
CA TYR A 282 17.51 -10.29 5.78
C TYR A 282 16.58 -9.84 4.65
N LEU A 283 16.65 -10.51 3.51
CA LEU A 283 15.66 -10.33 2.44
C LEU A 283 14.41 -11.16 2.80
N TYR A 284 13.43 -10.54 3.44
CA TYR A 284 12.10 -11.13 3.60
C TYR A 284 11.28 -10.84 2.33
N GLN A 285 11.11 -11.86 1.50
CA GLN A 285 10.24 -11.81 0.33
C GLN A 285 8.99 -12.65 0.60
N MET A 286 7.82 -12.02 0.65
CA MET A 286 6.55 -12.73 0.72
C MET A 286 5.73 -12.36 -0.51
N LEU A 287 5.26 -13.39 -1.21
CA LEU A 287 4.71 -13.28 -2.55
C LEU A 287 3.27 -13.81 -2.57
N LEU A 288 2.30 -12.96 -2.93
CA LEU A 288 0.89 -13.36 -3.04
C LEU A 288 0.55 -13.69 -4.50
N LYS A 289 0.28 -14.97 -4.82
CA LYS A 289 -0.29 -15.36 -6.13
C LYS A 289 -1.80 -15.25 -6.09
N TYR A 290 -2.40 -14.70 -7.14
CA TYR A 290 -3.82 -14.85 -7.39
C TYR A 290 -4.01 -16.13 -8.19
N GLY A 291 -4.73 -17.08 -7.61
CA GLY A 291 -5.17 -18.28 -8.31
C GLY A 291 -6.36 -17.92 -9.22
N ASP A 292 -6.33 -18.49 -10.41
CA ASP A 292 -7.49 -18.59 -11.29
C ASP A 292 -8.47 -19.54 -10.62
N ASP A 293 -9.43 -19.00 -9.87
CA ASP A 293 -10.52 -19.77 -9.30
C ASP A 293 -11.42 -20.17 -10.47
N GLY A 294 -11.12 -21.33 -11.08
CA GLY A 294 -11.92 -21.91 -12.13
C GLY A 294 -13.39 -22.02 -11.69
N SER A 295 -14.24 -21.21 -12.33
CA SER A 295 -15.69 -21.34 -12.34
C SER A 295 -16.22 -21.00 -13.72
#